data_AF-A0A357I7D8-F1
#
_entry.id   AF-A0A357I7D8-F1
#
_cell.length_a   1.000
_cell.length_b   1.000
_cell.length_c   1.000
_cell.angle_alpha   90.00
_cell.angle_beta   90.00
_cell.angle_gamma   90.00
#
_symmetry.space_group_name_H-M   'P 1'
#
loop_
_entity.id
_entity.type
_entity.pdbx_description
1 polymer ?
#
loop_
_entity_poly.entity_id
_entity_poly.type
_entity_poly.pdbx_seq_one_letter_code
_entity_poly.pdbx_strand_id
1 'polypeptide(L)'
;MTFLPLKPIPMKERISMIFAQYGQIDVVDGAFVVIDKHGIRKHIPVGSVACIMLEPGTRVSHAAVRLASQVGTLLVWVGEAGVRLYASGQPGGARSDRLLYQAKLALDDDLRLKVVRKMYELRFGEPAPAKRSVDQLRGIEGARVRKTYELLAKRYGVKWKGRRYDPKDWARGDIANQCVSAATACLYGITEAAVLAAGYAPAVGFIHTGKPLSFVYDIADIYKFDTVVPAAFKIAAKSPGHPDRAVRIACRDIFRETKILKKIIPDIEAILAAGGIQPPEPPKESVPPAIPEPTGIGDAGHRGG
;
A
#
# COMPACT_ATOMS: atom_id res chain seq x y z
N MET A 1 10.21 -40.26 6.03
CA MET A 1 10.77 -38.90 6.19
C MET A 1 9.96 -38.18 7.25
N THR A 2 10.63 -37.64 8.26
CA THR A 2 10.01 -36.84 9.32
C THR A 2 9.58 -35.49 8.75
N PHE A 3 8.27 -35.18 8.79
CA PHE A 3 7.76 -33.90 8.34
C PHE A 3 7.96 -32.86 9.44
N LEU A 4 8.74 -31.81 9.16
CA LEU A 4 8.86 -30.65 10.04
C LEU A 4 7.79 -29.62 9.64
N PRO A 5 6.90 -29.20 10.57
CA PRO A 5 5.88 -28.21 10.25
C PRO A 5 6.53 -26.86 9.95
N LEU A 6 6.18 -26.26 8.81
CA LEU A 6 6.58 -24.91 8.45
C LEU A 6 5.81 -23.91 9.31
N LYS A 7 6.54 -22.99 9.95
CA LYS A 7 5.98 -21.91 10.76
C LYS A 7 6.32 -20.54 10.12
N PRO A 8 5.39 -19.59 10.09
CA PRO A 8 5.66 -18.20 9.74
C PRO A 8 6.75 -17.59 10.65
N ILE A 9 7.74 -16.88 10.09
CA ILE A 9 8.66 -16.07 10.89
C ILE A 9 8.06 -14.69 11.22
N PRO A 10 8.51 -13.99 12.28
CA PRO A 10 8.00 -12.66 12.64
C PRO A 10 8.09 -11.66 11.47
N MET A 11 7.07 -10.82 11.31
CA MET A 11 6.97 -9.88 10.18
C MET A 11 8.16 -8.91 10.09
N LYS A 12 8.71 -8.50 11.24
CA LYS A 12 9.86 -7.60 11.34
C LYS A 12 11.18 -8.19 10.80
N GLU A 13 11.27 -9.51 10.72
CA GLU A 13 12.44 -10.23 10.19
C GLU A 13 12.30 -10.52 8.69
N ARG A 14 11.16 -10.19 8.10
CA ARG A 14 10.89 -10.43 6.69
C ARG A 14 11.33 -9.26 5.84
N ILE A 15 11.77 -9.60 4.63
CA ILE A 15 11.82 -8.65 3.52
C ILE A 15 10.39 -8.21 3.24
N SER A 16 10.16 -6.89 3.18
CA SER A 16 8.81 -6.32 3.05
C SER A 16 8.07 -6.83 1.81
N MET A 17 8.75 -6.94 0.67
CA MET A 17 8.15 -7.52 -0.53
C MET A 17 9.12 -7.84 -1.66
N ILE A 18 8.66 -8.69 -2.57
CA ILE A 18 9.32 -9.02 -3.83
C ILE A 18 8.32 -8.93 -4.99
N PHE A 19 8.80 -8.55 -6.16
CA PHE A 19 8.04 -8.59 -7.41
C PHE A 19 8.42 -9.84 -8.22
N ALA A 20 7.41 -10.51 -8.77
CA ALA A 20 7.58 -11.58 -9.73
C ALA A 20 6.78 -11.26 -11.00
N GLN A 21 7.45 -11.30 -12.15
CA GLN A 21 6.89 -11.01 -13.47
C GLN A 21 7.22 -12.16 -14.43
N TYR A 22 6.38 -12.41 -15.43
CA TYR A 22 6.62 -13.36 -16.53
C TYR A 22 7.21 -14.70 -16.10
N GLY A 23 6.35 -15.65 -15.72
CA GLY A 23 6.78 -17.00 -15.34
C GLY A 23 5.69 -17.78 -14.62
N GLN A 24 5.89 -19.09 -14.53
CA GLN A 24 5.11 -19.96 -13.67
C GLN A 24 5.73 -19.95 -12.27
N ILE A 25 4.93 -19.59 -11.28
CA ILE A 25 5.25 -19.71 -9.87
C ILE A 25 4.83 -21.10 -9.42
N ASP A 26 5.79 -21.88 -8.94
CA ASP A 26 5.57 -23.26 -8.53
C ASP A 26 6.39 -23.65 -7.30
N VAL A 27 6.23 -24.89 -6.86
CA VAL A 27 7.02 -25.50 -5.79
C VAL A 27 7.84 -26.65 -6.35
N VAL A 28 9.16 -26.55 -6.23
CA VAL A 28 10.11 -27.61 -6.59
C VAL A 28 10.90 -27.98 -5.34
N ASP A 29 10.86 -29.25 -4.95
CA ASP A 29 11.51 -29.77 -3.74
C ASP A 29 11.16 -28.98 -2.46
N GLY A 30 9.91 -28.53 -2.36
CA GLY A 30 9.42 -27.74 -1.23
C GLY A 30 9.84 -26.26 -1.26
N ALA A 31 10.62 -25.83 -2.26
CA ALA A 31 11.03 -24.44 -2.43
C ALA A 31 10.13 -23.69 -3.42
N PHE A 32 9.82 -22.44 -3.09
CA PHE A 32 9.05 -21.55 -3.97
C PHE A 32 9.94 -21.05 -5.11
N VAL A 33 9.54 -21.31 -6.36
CA VAL A 33 10.35 -21.02 -7.55
C VAL A 33 9.56 -20.24 -8.59
N VAL A 34 10.29 -19.47 -9.40
CA VAL A 34 9.80 -18.89 -10.64
C VAL A 34 10.44 -19.60 -11.81
N ILE A 35 9.61 -20.17 -12.68
CA ILE A 35 9.98 -20.95 -13.85
C ILE A 35 9.65 -20.12 -15.09
N ASP A 36 10.60 -19.95 -15.99
CA ASP A 36 10.38 -19.35 -17.31
C ASP A 36 10.63 -20.38 -18.42
N LYS A 37 10.70 -19.92 -19.68
CA LYS A 37 10.92 -20.79 -20.84
C LYS A 37 12.28 -21.50 -20.84
N HIS A 38 13.23 -21.08 -20.00
CA HIS A 38 14.56 -21.66 -19.86
C HIS A 38 14.70 -22.56 -18.62
N GLY A 39 13.61 -22.78 -17.87
CA GLY A 39 13.62 -23.59 -16.65
C GLY A 39 13.48 -22.73 -15.39
N ILE A 40 14.11 -23.13 -14.28
CA ILE A 40 14.04 -22.39 -13.01
C ILE A 40 14.83 -21.10 -13.14
N ARG A 41 14.12 -19.98 -13.24
CA ARG A 41 14.69 -18.64 -13.30
C ARG A 41 15.20 -18.18 -11.93
N LYS A 42 14.45 -18.47 -10.87
CA LYS A 42 14.74 -17.94 -9.53
C LYS A 42 14.10 -18.75 -8.41
N HIS A 43 14.85 -18.98 -7.34
CA HIS A 43 14.29 -19.40 -6.04
C HIS A 43 13.91 -18.17 -5.21
N ILE A 44 12.72 -18.17 -4.63
CA ILE A 44 12.25 -17.13 -3.72
C ILE A 44 12.18 -17.73 -2.32
N PRO A 45 12.86 -17.15 -1.32
CA PRO A 45 12.72 -17.57 0.06
C PRO A 45 11.37 -17.07 0.60
N VAL A 46 10.28 -17.73 0.21
CA VAL A 46 8.90 -17.25 0.41
C VAL A 46 8.62 -16.93 1.89
N GLY A 47 9.06 -17.77 2.82
CA GLY A 47 8.87 -17.54 4.26
C GLY A 47 9.60 -16.32 4.82
N SER A 48 10.63 -15.83 4.14
CA SER A 48 11.36 -14.61 4.51
C SER A 48 10.77 -13.35 3.87
N VAL A 49 9.66 -13.46 3.14
CA VAL A 49 9.02 -12.35 2.44
C VAL A 49 7.62 -12.14 3.00
N ALA A 50 7.28 -10.90 3.32
CA ALA A 50 5.96 -10.54 3.83
C ALA A 50 4.90 -10.56 2.72
N CYS A 51 5.24 -10.02 1.54
CA CYS A 51 4.32 -9.91 0.41
C CYS A 51 5.01 -10.20 -0.94
N ILE A 52 4.39 -11.00 -1.80
CA ILE A 52 4.80 -11.18 -3.19
C ILE A 52 3.81 -10.49 -4.12
N MET A 53 4.34 -9.54 -4.88
CA MET A 53 3.64 -8.78 -5.89
C MET A 53 3.74 -9.52 -7.21
N LEU A 54 2.62 -10.10 -7.65
CA LEU A 54 2.49 -10.90 -8.87
C LEU A 54 2.09 -9.99 -10.03
N GLU A 55 3.05 -9.68 -10.89
CA GLU A 55 2.89 -8.80 -12.05
C GLU A 55 2.30 -9.55 -13.28
N PRO A 56 1.89 -8.84 -14.35
CA PRO A 56 1.34 -9.48 -15.54
C PRO A 56 2.25 -10.58 -16.12
N GLY A 57 1.61 -11.66 -16.58
CA GLY A 57 2.30 -12.83 -17.14
C GLY A 57 2.80 -13.85 -16.11
N THR A 58 2.46 -13.67 -14.82
CA THR A 58 2.61 -14.74 -13.83
C THR A 58 1.46 -15.75 -13.88
N ARG A 59 1.77 -17.04 -13.79
CA ARG A 59 0.80 -18.12 -13.51
C ARG A 59 1.19 -18.75 -12.18
N VAL A 60 0.25 -19.00 -11.27
CA VAL A 60 0.56 -19.52 -9.93
C VAL A 60 -0.05 -20.89 -9.75
N SER A 61 0.76 -21.89 -9.40
CA SER A 61 0.26 -23.23 -9.09
C SER A 61 -0.45 -23.24 -7.74
N HIS A 62 -1.36 -24.19 -7.55
CA HIS A 62 -2.01 -24.40 -6.25
C HIS A 62 -0.98 -24.70 -5.14
N ALA A 63 0.08 -25.45 -5.46
CA ALA A 63 1.15 -25.77 -4.51
C ALA A 63 1.86 -24.50 -4.02
N ALA A 64 2.12 -23.53 -4.91
CA ALA A 64 2.70 -22.26 -4.54
C ALA A 64 1.78 -21.43 -3.64
N VAL A 65 0.48 -21.35 -3.96
CA VAL A 65 -0.50 -20.66 -3.09
C VAL A 65 -0.55 -21.32 -1.71
N ARG A 66 -0.60 -22.65 -1.64
CA ARG A 66 -0.57 -23.42 -0.39
C ARG A 66 0.69 -23.12 0.42
N LEU A 67 1.86 -23.17 -0.20
CA LEU A 67 3.13 -22.93 0.48
C LEU A 67 3.23 -21.49 1.00
N ALA A 68 2.93 -20.50 0.17
CA ALA A 68 2.86 -19.09 0.59
C ALA A 68 1.92 -18.94 1.79
N SER A 69 0.80 -19.66 1.77
CA SER A 69 -0.17 -19.61 2.86
C SER A 69 0.35 -20.19 4.17
N GLN A 70 1.04 -21.34 4.09
CA GLN A 70 1.61 -22.01 5.25
C GLN A 70 2.66 -21.15 5.96
N VAL A 71 3.42 -20.35 5.21
CA VAL A 71 4.44 -19.45 5.78
C VAL A 71 3.91 -18.04 6.05
N GLY A 72 2.62 -17.77 5.80
CA GLY A 72 1.99 -16.48 6.03
C GLY A 72 2.50 -15.36 5.12
N THR A 73 2.78 -15.67 3.85
CA THR A 73 3.21 -14.69 2.84
C THR A 73 2.02 -14.26 1.99
N LEU A 74 1.75 -12.95 2.00
CA LEU A 74 0.66 -12.36 1.22
C LEU A 74 0.97 -12.47 -0.27
N LEU A 75 -0.02 -12.88 -1.08
CA LEU A 75 0.07 -12.82 -2.53
C LEU A 75 -0.85 -11.71 -3.05
N VAL A 76 -0.29 -10.76 -3.79
CA VAL A 76 -1.06 -9.64 -4.34
C VAL A 76 -0.88 -9.60 -5.85
N TRP A 77 -1.97 -9.75 -6.59
CA TRP A 77 -1.97 -9.62 -8.04
C TRP A 77 -2.07 -8.16 -8.42
N VAL A 78 -1.05 -7.70 -9.13
CA VAL A 78 -0.90 -6.30 -9.52
C VAL A 78 -0.58 -6.13 -11.00
N GLY A 79 -0.78 -4.92 -11.51
CA GLY A 79 -0.15 -4.47 -12.75
C GLY A 79 1.36 -4.28 -12.57
N GLU A 80 2.07 -3.95 -13.65
CA GLU A 80 3.51 -3.67 -13.61
C GLU A 80 3.88 -2.66 -12.51
N ALA A 81 4.83 -3.00 -11.64
CA ALA A 81 5.23 -2.27 -10.44
C ALA A 81 4.08 -1.76 -9.54
N GLY A 82 2.97 -2.46 -9.46
CA GLY A 82 1.89 -2.09 -8.53
C GLY A 82 0.96 -0.98 -9.03
N VAL A 83 1.04 -0.58 -10.31
CA VAL A 83 0.19 0.48 -10.90
C VAL A 83 -1.32 0.18 -10.87
N ARG A 84 -1.70 -1.03 -10.49
CA ARG A 84 -3.08 -1.45 -10.25
C ARG A 84 -3.06 -2.64 -9.31
N LEU A 85 -3.99 -2.68 -8.36
CA LEU A 85 -4.30 -3.88 -7.60
C LEU A 85 -5.49 -4.59 -8.26
N TYR A 86 -5.38 -5.90 -8.45
CA TYR A 86 -6.45 -6.74 -9.02
C TYR A 86 -7.09 -7.64 -7.96
N ALA A 87 -6.25 -8.32 -7.18
CA ALA A 87 -6.70 -9.23 -6.13
C ALA A 87 -5.62 -9.37 -5.05
N SER A 88 -6.01 -9.79 -3.86
CA SER A 88 -5.09 -10.25 -2.82
C SER A 88 -5.57 -11.59 -2.26
N GLY A 89 -4.66 -12.53 -2.12
CA GLY A 89 -4.85 -13.72 -1.29
C GLY A 89 -4.34 -13.38 0.10
N GLN A 90 -5.19 -13.52 1.13
CA GLN A 90 -4.87 -13.16 2.52
C GLN A 90 -4.57 -14.38 3.40
N PRO A 91 -3.54 -15.20 3.14
CA PRO A 91 -3.13 -16.17 4.13
C PRO A 91 -2.27 -15.45 5.18
N GLY A 92 -2.91 -15.05 6.30
CA GLY A 92 -2.24 -14.47 7.47
C GLY A 92 -2.09 -12.94 7.49
N GLY A 93 -2.70 -12.21 6.54
CA GLY A 93 -2.57 -10.74 6.46
C GLY A 93 -3.43 -9.97 7.46
N ALA A 94 -4.67 -10.40 7.71
CA ALA A 94 -5.54 -9.76 8.68
C ALA A 94 -5.26 -10.31 10.08
N ARG A 95 -4.41 -9.63 10.85
CA ARG A 95 -4.36 -9.88 12.30
C ARG A 95 -5.45 -9.06 12.97
N SER A 96 -6.26 -9.72 13.80
CA SER A 96 -7.35 -9.06 14.53
C SER A 96 -6.84 -7.89 15.38
N ASP A 97 -5.67 -8.01 15.99
CA ASP A 97 -5.04 -6.95 16.78
C ASP A 97 -4.72 -5.69 15.95
N ARG A 98 -4.17 -5.82 14.74
CA ARG A 98 -3.89 -4.70 13.82
C ARG A 98 -5.18 -4.03 13.36
N LEU A 99 -6.20 -4.83 13.04
CA LEU A 99 -7.51 -4.33 12.63
C LEU A 99 -8.22 -3.59 13.77
N LEU A 100 -8.24 -4.18 14.97
CA LEU A 100 -8.83 -3.59 16.16
C LEU A 100 -8.07 -2.34 16.60
N TYR A 101 -6.74 -2.33 16.47
CA TYR A 101 -5.92 -1.16 16.71
C TYR A 101 -6.28 -0.01 15.77
N GLN A 102 -6.30 -0.25 14.46
CA GLN A 102 -6.71 0.76 13.48
C GLN A 102 -8.15 1.24 13.71
N ALA A 103 -9.07 0.33 14.01
CA ALA A 103 -10.45 0.67 14.32
C ALA A 103 -10.56 1.54 15.57
N LYS A 104 -9.85 1.19 16.65
CA LYS A 104 -9.83 1.99 17.89
C LYS A 104 -9.31 3.40 17.64
N LEU A 105 -8.24 3.54 16.86
CA LEU A 105 -7.70 4.84 16.48
C LEU A 105 -8.69 5.66 15.64
N ALA A 106 -9.47 5.02 14.78
CA ALA A 106 -10.42 5.69 13.89
C ALA A 106 -11.75 6.05 14.57
N LEU A 107 -12.17 5.29 15.59
CA LEU A 107 -13.43 5.46 16.30
C LEU A 107 -13.36 6.47 17.46
N ASP A 108 -12.17 6.76 17.98
CA ASP A 108 -11.95 7.76 19.02
C ASP A 108 -11.50 9.09 18.38
N ASP A 109 -12.25 10.17 18.62
CA ASP A 109 -12.01 11.47 17.96
C ASP A 109 -10.66 12.10 18.33
N ASP A 110 -10.18 11.91 19.56
CA ASP A 110 -8.88 12.45 20.00
C ASP A 110 -7.72 11.66 19.39
N LEU A 111 -7.82 10.32 19.36
CA LEU A 111 -6.83 9.47 18.71
C LEU A 111 -6.80 9.73 17.20
N ARG A 112 -7.97 9.83 16.58
CA ARG A 112 -8.12 10.15 15.16
C ARG A 112 -7.46 11.48 14.83
N LEU A 113 -7.68 12.53 15.65
CA LEU A 113 -7.06 13.83 15.43
C LEU A 113 -5.53 13.75 15.50
N LYS A 114 -4.95 12.99 16.43
CA LYS A 114 -3.49 12.80 16.50
C LYS A 114 -2.94 12.15 15.23
N VAL A 115 -3.61 11.10 14.73
CA VAL A 115 -3.23 10.42 13.49
C VAL A 115 -3.31 11.39 12.29
N VAL A 116 -4.40 12.15 12.15
CA VAL A 116 -4.56 13.16 11.08
C VAL A 116 -3.46 14.22 11.14
N ARG A 117 -3.09 14.68 12.34
CA ARG A 117 -2.00 15.66 12.50
C ARG A 117 -0.66 15.07 12.08
N LYS A 118 -0.40 13.79 12.35
CA LYS A 118 0.81 13.12 11.86
C LYS A 118 0.86 12.99 10.34
N MET A 119 -0.28 12.65 9.73
CA MET A 119 -0.41 12.62 8.26
C MET A 119 -0.13 14.01 7.64
N TYR A 120 -0.65 15.08 8.26
CA TYR A 120 -0.39 16.45 7.84
C TYR A 120 1.10 16.81 7.90
N GLU A 121 1.77 16.46 9.01
CA GLU A 121 3.19 16.70 9.23
C GLU A 121 4.04 16.01 8.16
N LEU A 122 3.80 14.73 7.89
CA LEU A 122 4.54 13.98 6.87
C LEU A 122 4.31 14.55 5.47
N ARG A 123 3.10 15.01 5.17
CA ARG A 123 2.75 15.52 3.84
C ARG A 123 3.37 16.89 3.54
N PHE A 124 3.47 17.76 4.54
CA PHE A 124 3.91 19.14 4.33
C PHE A 124 5.30 19.43 4.91
N GLY A 125 5.91 18.48 5.63
CA GLY A 125 7.20 18.66 6.28
C GLY A 125 7.17 19.63 7.46
N GLU A 126 5.97 19.99 7.96
CA GLU A 126 5.79 20.92 9.06
C GLU A 126 4.58 20.56 9.93
N PRO A 127 4.61 20.84 11.24
CA PRO A 127 3.49 20.54 12.13
C PRO A 127 2.19 21.23 11.70
N ALA A 128 1.07 20.50 11.83
CA ALA A 128 -0.25 21.08 11.65
C ALA A 128 -0.48 22.24 12.64
N PRO A 129 -1.17 23.34 12.25
CA PRO A 129 -1.51 24.42 13.17
C PRO A 129 -2.22 23.91 14.43
N ALA A 130 -1.84 24.43 15.60
CA ALA A 130 -2.45 24.04 16.86
C ALA A 130 -3.93 24.46 16.93
N LYS A 131 -4.73 23.74 17.75
CA LYS A 131 -6.15 24.04 18.01
C LYS A 131 -7.02 24.10 16.74
N ARG A 132 -6.78 23.20 15.78
CA ARG A 132 -7.61 23.05 14.58
C ARG A 132 -8.27 21.68 14.54
N SER A 133 -9.57 21.66 14.19
CA SER A 133 -10.31 20.43 13.91
C SER A 133 -9.85 19.79 12.60
N VAL A 134 -10.22 18.52 12.38
CA VAL A 134 -9.94 17.80 11.13
C VAL A 134 -10.47 18.57 9.90
N ASP A 135 -11.69 19.10 9.96
CA ASP A 135 -12.28 19.85 8.84
C ASP A 135 -11.53 21.16 8.54
N GLN A 136 -11.05 21.85 9.57
CA GLN A 136 -10.23 23.04 9.39
C GLN A 136 -8.88 22.70 8.75
N LEU A 137 -8.25 21.59 9.13
CA LEU A 137 -7.02 21.11 8.51
C LEU A 137 -7.24 20.75 7.03
N ARG A 138 -8.36 20.10 6.69
CA ARG A 138 -8.75 19.81 5.30
C ARG A 138 -8.94 21.08 4.47
N GLY A 139 -9.51 22.13 5.04
CA GLY A 139 -9.64 23.43 4.35
C GLY A 139 -8.29 24.04 3.98
N ILE A 140 -7.33 24.03 4.91
CA ILE A 140 -5.96 24.51 4.70
C ILE A 140 -5.25 23.66 3.64
N GLU A 141 -5.36 22.33 3.76
CA GLU A 141 -4.81 21.37 2.82
C GLU A 141 -5.35 21.59 1.40
N GLY A 142 -6.66 21.77 1.24
CA GLY A 142 -7.30 22.00 -0.05
C GLY A 142 -6.86 23.31 -0.73
N ALA A 143 -6.57 24.36 0.04
CA ALA A 143 -5.98 25.59 -0.49
C ALA A 143 -4.55 25.37 -1.00
N ARG A 144 -3.71 24.67 -0.21
CA ARG A 144 -2.33 24.32 -0.59
C ARG A 144 -2.29 23.44 -1.83
N VAL A 145 -3.12 22.39 -1.88
CA VAL A 145 -3.23 21.47 -3.02
C VAL A 145 -3.60 22.20 -4.31
N ARG A 146 -4.58 23.11 -4.27
CA ARG A 146 -4.94 23.94 -5.43
C ARG A 146 -3.74 24.76 -5.90
N LYS A 147 -3.01 25.38 -4.97
CA LYS A 147 -1.82 26.16 -5.31
C LYS A 147 -0.71 25.32 -5.92
N THR A 148 -0.47 24.13 -5.39
CA THR A 148 0.53 23.20 -5.93
C THR A 148 0.20 22.81 -7.37
N TYR A 149 -1.07 22.54 -7.69
CA TYR A 149 -1.46 22.28 -9.09
C TYR A 149 -1.19 23.48 -10.01
N GLU A 150 -1.51 24.71 -9.59
CA GLU A 150 -1.20 25.92 -10.37
C GLU A 150 0.30 26.08 -10.63
N LEU A 151 1.12 25.83 -9.60
CA LEU A 151 2.59 25.92 -9.71
C LEU A 151 3.15 24.87 -10.66
N LEU A 152 2.67 23.62 -10.58
CA LEU A 152 3.08 22.55 -11.49
C LEU A 152 2.61 22.84 -12.92
N ALA A 153 1.38 23.32 -13.09
CA ALA A 153 0.86 23.75 -14.39
C ALA A 153 1.76 24.80 -15.05
N LYS A 154 2.15 25.84 -14.28
CA LYS A 154 3.07 26.88 -14.74
C LYS A 154 4.46 26.31 -15.06
N ARG A 155 5.01 25.47 -14.16
CA ARG A 155 6.35 24.87 -14.32
C ARG A 155 6.47 24.02 -15.59
N TYR A 156 5.43 23.25 -15.92
CA TYR A 156 5.44 22.34 -17.07
C TYR A 156 4.76 22.92 -18.31
N GLY A 157 4.30 24.17 -18.28
CA GLY A 157 3.65 24.81 -19.43
C GLY A 157 2.29 24.19 -19.80
N VAL A 158 1.56 23.63 -18.82
CA VAL A 158 0.26 22.96 -19.04
C VAL A 158 -0.88 23.92 -18.71
N LYS A 159 -1.85 24.06 -19.62
CA LYS A 159 -3.08 24.82 -19.34
C LYS A 159 -3.94 24.08 -18.32
N TRP A 160 -3.99 24.60 -17.08
CA TRP A 160 -4.74 23.98 -15.99
C TRP A 160 -5.99 24.78 -15.63
N LYS A 161 -7.15 24.14 -15.73
CA LYS A 161 -8.45 24.74 -15.40
C LYS A 161 -9.02 24.21 -14.07
N GLY A 162 -8.19 23.61 -13.23
CA GLY A 162 -8.62 22.90 -12.03
C GLY A 162 -8.82 21.40 -12.24
N ARG A 163 -8.92 20.66 -11.14
CA ARG A 163 -9.13 19.21 -11.14
C ARG A 163 -10.57 18.90 -11.50
N ARG A 164 -10.80 18.41 -12.73
CA ARG A 164 -12.13 18.04 -13.25
C ARG A 164 -12.05 16.71 -13.97
N TYR A 165 -12.91 15.78 -13.58
CA TYR A 165 -13.07 14.49 -14.26
C TYR A 165 -14.50 13.99 -14.07
N ASP A 166 -15.00 13.28 -15.08
CA ASP A 166 -16.27 12.58 -15.00
C ASP A 166 -15.98 11.11 -14.67
N PRO A 167 -16.40 10.58 -13.50
CA PRO A 167 -16.21 9.18 -13.17
C PRO A 167 -16.86 8.20 -14.16
N LYS A 168 -17.87 8.65 -14.92
CA LYS A 168 -18.60 7.84 -15.90
C LYS A 168 -18.07 8.00 -17.33
N ASP A 169 -17.29 9.05 -17.58
CA ASP A 169 -16.75 9.35 -18.91
C ASP A 169 -15.31 9.87 -18.83
N TRP A 170 -14.37 8.94 -19.01
CA TRP A 170 -12.94 9.23 -19.00
C TRP A 170 -12.52 10.23 -20.10
N ALA A 171 -13.14 10.15 -21.28
CA ALA A 171 -12.71 10.88 -22.47
C ALA A 171 -13.03 12.39 -22.37
N ARG A 172 -13.98 12.78 -21.50
CA ARG A 172 -14.34 14.20 -21.27
C ARG A 172 -13.28 14.97 -20.49
N GLY A 173 -12.38 14.30 -19.78
CA GLY A 173 -11.28 14.97 -19.08
C GLY A 173 -10.24 15.50 -20.07
N ASP A 174 -9.70 16.70 -19.83
CA ASP A 174 -8.52 17.16 -20.58
C ASP A 174 -7.30 16.26 -20.31
N ILE A 175 -6.30 16.30 -21.20
CA ILE A 175 -5.11 15.44 -21.12
C ILE A 175 -4.44 15.53 -19.74
N ALA A 176 -4.36 16.72 -19.16
CA ALA A 176 -3.77 16.91 -17.83
C ALA A 176 -4.55 16.16 -16.75
N ASN A 177 -5.88 16.27 -16.74
CA ASN A 177 -6.75 15.56 -15.81
C ASN A 177 -6.73 14.05 -16.03
N GLN A 178 -6.66 13.58 -17.28
CA GLN A 178 -6.48 12.16 -17.59
C GLN A 178 -5.14 11.63 -17.05
N CYS A 179 -4.04 12.37 -17.30
CA CYS A 179 -2.72 12.03 -16.78
C CYS A 179 -2.73 11.98 -15.25
N VAL A 180 -3.27 12.99 -14.57
CA VAL A 180 -3.35 13.01 -13.11
C VAL A 180 -4.19 11.85 -12.59
N SER A 181 -5.34 11.56 -13.22
CA SER A 181 -6.17 10.41 -12.84
C SER A 181 -5.42 9.09 -12.97
N ALA A 182 -4.72 8.86 -14.09
CA ALA A 182 -3.95 7.64 -14.33
C ALA A 182 -2.81 7.50 -13.30
N ALA A 183 -2.09 8.60 -13.03
CA ALA A 183 -1.02 8.66 -12.03
C ALA A 183 -1.53 8.35 -10.62
N THR A 184 -2.64 8.98 -10.21
CA THR A 184 -3.24 8.72 -8.90
C THR A 184 -3.75 7.29 -8.77
N ALA A 185 -4.32 6.71 -9.83
CA ALA A 185 -4.74 5.31 -9.82
C ALA A 185 -3.55 4.37 -9.62
N CYS A 186 -2.39 4.69 -10.21
CA CYS A 186 -1.15 3.93 -9.98
C CYS A 186 -0.70 4.00 -8.52
N LEU A 187 -0.74 5.20 -7.94
CA LEU A 187 -0.37 5.40 -6.54
C LEU A 187 -1.33 4.71 -5.57
N TYR A 188 -2.63 4.68 -5.88
CA TYR A 188 -3.61 3.96 -5.07
C TYR A 188 -3.36 2.45 -5.09
N GLY A 189 -3.06 1.87 -6.25
CA GLY A 189 -2.78 0.42 -6.34
C GLY A 189 -1.59 -0.01 -5.48
N ILE A 190 -0.48 0.72 -5.54
CA ILE A 190 0.71 0.42 -4.73
C ILE A 190 0.50 0.71 -3.24
N THR A 191 -0.29 1.73 -2.91
CA THR A 191 -0.63 2.07 -1.52
C THR A 191 -1.57 1.05 -0.90
N GLU A 192 -2.57 0.56 -1.65
CA GLU A 192 -3.47 -0.50 -1.21
C GLU A 192 -2.71 -1.79 -0.91
N ALA A 193 -1.77 -2.16 -1.79
CA ALA A 193 -0.88 -3.30 -1.55
C ALA A 193 -0.04 -3.11 -0.28
N ALA A 194 0.46 -1.90 0.00
CA ALA A 194 1.22 -1.60 1.21
C ALA A 194 0.36 -1.71 2.48
N VAL A 195 -0.87 -1.18 2.45
CA VAL A 195 -1.83 -1.28 3.56
C VAL A 195 -2.14 -2.74 3.88
N LEU A 196 -2.40 -3.55 2.86
CA LEU A 196 -2.66 -4.98 3.03
C LEU A 196 -1.41 -5.73 3.54
N ALA A 197 -0.22 -5.40 3.02
CA ALA A 197 1.04 -5.99 3.48
C ALA A 197 1.37 -5.63 4.94
N ALA A 198 0.95 -4.45 5.40
CA ALA A 198 1.08 -4.03 6.80
C ALA A 198 0.00 -4.64 7.73
N GLY A 199 -0.98 -5.35 7.16
CA GLY A 199 -2.04 -6.04 7.91
C GLY A 199 -3.17 -5.13 8.37
N TYR A 200 -3.36 -4.00 7.69
CA TYR A 200 -4.41 -3.02 7.97
C TYR A 200 -5.54 -3.08 6.93
N ALA A 201 -6.69 -2.50 7.29
CA ALA A 201 -7.86 -2.43 6.42
C ALA A 201 -7.81 -1.20 5.51
N PRO A 202 -7.90 -1.37 4.17
CA PRO A 202 -8.03 -0.25 3.21
C PRO A 202 -9.23 0.68 3.46
N ALA A 203 -10.31 0.16 4.05
CA ALA A 203 -11.57 0.87 4.23
C ALA A 203 -11.62 1.77 5.48
N VAL A 204 -10.72 1.59 6.46
CA VAL A 204 -10.77 2.30 7.74
C VAL A 204 -9.82 3.51 7.70
N GLY A 205 -10.31 4.63 7.16
CA GLY A 205 -9.57 5.89 7.07
C GLY A 205 -9.82 6.87 8.22
N PHE A 206 -9.02 7.92 8.25
CA PHE A 206 -8.97 8.98 9.26
C PHE A 206 -9.41 10.33 8.68
N ILE A 207 -8.93 10.68 7.48
CA ILE A 207 -9.35 11.91 6.77
C ILE A 207 -10.51 11.57 5.83
N HIS A 208 -10.34 10.54 5.00
CA HIS A 208 -11.39 10.02 4.13
C HIS A 208 -12.17 8.92 4.85
N THR A 209 -13.50 8.99 4.87
CA THR A 209 -14.38 7.99 5.50
C THR A 209 -15.51 7.56 4.56
N GLY A 210 -16.09 6.38 4.81
CA GLY A 210 -17.26 5.87 4.08
C GLY A 210 -16.98 5.30 2.68
N LYS A 211 -15.71 5.14 2.29
CA LYS A 211 -15.32 4.54 1.00
C LYS A 211 -14.49 3.27 1.19
N PRO A 212 -14.57 2.29 0.27
CA PRO A 212 -13.79 1.05 0.37
C PRO A 212 -12.27 1.24 0.44
N LEU A 213 -11.75 2.36 -0.06
CA LEU A 213 -10.32 2.69 -0.13
C LEU A 213 -9.97 3.95 0.69
N SER A 214 -10.77 4.25 1.70
CA SER A 214 -10.60 5.43 2.56
C SER A 214 -9.18 5.61 3.09
N PHE A 215 -8.59 4.57 3.70
CA PHE A 215 -7.24 4.65 4.25
C PHE A 215 -6.17 4.72 3.15
N VAL A 216 -6.43 4.09 2.00
CA VAL A 216 -5.55 4.17 0.82
C VAL A 216 -5.44 5.61 0.34
N TYR A 217 -6.55 6.36 0.32
CA TYR A 217 -6.53 7.77 -0.05
C TYR A 217 -5.73 8.62 0.95
N ASP A 218 -5.91 8.37 2.25
CA ASP A 218 -5.17 9.09 3.30
C ASP A 218 -3.66 8.95 3.14
N ILE A 219 -3.18 7.72 2.94
CA ILE A 219 -1.75 7.43 2.80
C ILE A 219 -1.21 7.90 1.45
N ALA A 220 -1.94 7.65 0.35
CA ALA A 220 -1.47 8.03 -0.98
C ALA A 220 -1.31 9.55 -1.13
N ASP A 221 -2.18 10.33 -0.51
CA ASP A 221 -2.15 11.79 -0.63
C ASP A 221 -0.90 12.43 0.01
N ILE A 222 -0.21 11.73 0.90
CA ILE A 222 1.10 12.13 1.46
C ILE A 222 2.17 12.20 0.36
N TYR A 223 2.24 11.18 -0.51
CA TYR A 223 3.33 11.06 -1.52
C TYR A 223 2.97 11.64 -2.89
N LYS A 224 1.69 11.93 -3.11
CA LYS A 224 1.11 12.26 -4.41
C LYS A 224 1.80 13.41 -5.13
N PHE A 225 2.14 14.48 -4.41
CA PHE A 225 2.75 15.68 -4.99
C PHE A 225 4.28 15.62 -5.10
N ASP A 226 4.92 14.71 -4.37
CA ASP A 226 6.37 14.49 -4.45
C ASP A 226 6.75 13.53 -5.59
N THR A 227 5.79 12.72 -6.04
CA THR A 227 6.04 11.62 -6.99
C THR A 227 5.18 11.75 -8.25
N VAL A 228 3.94 11.28 -8.21
CA VAL A 228 3.17 10.95 -9.42
C VAL A 228 2.53 12.17 -10.09
N VAL A 229 2.17 13.23 -9.36
CA VAL A 229 1.55 14.42 -9.96
C VAL A 229 2.54 15.22 -10.82
N PRO A 230 3.78 15.53 -10.37
CA PRO A 230 4.78 16.16 -11.24
C PRO A 230 5.03 15.36 -12.53
N ALA A 231 5.07 14.03 -12.44
CA ALA A 231 5.22 13.15 -13.61
C ALA A 231 4.03 13.25 -14.56
N ALA A 232 2.81 13.28 -14.04
CA ALA A 232 1.60 13.46 -14.84
C ALA A 232 1.62 14.79 -15.61
N PHE A 233 2.02 15.90 -14.99
CA PHE A 233 2.14 17.19 -15.66
C PHE A 233 3.25 17.20 -16.72
N LYS A 234 4.41 16.61 -16.40
CA LYS A 234 5.52 16.45 -17.36
C LYS A 234 5.09 15.68 -18.61
N ILE A 235 4.25 14.67 -18.46
CA ILE A 235 3.74 13.87 -19.58
C ILE A 235 2.64 14.61 -20.32
N ALA A 236 1.71 15.26 -19.61
CA ALA A 236 0.65 16.06 -20.23
C ALA A 236 1.22 17.17 -21.11
N ALA A 237 2.34 17.78 -20.72
CA ALA A 237 3.04 18.80 -21.51
C ALA A 237 3.52 18.30 -22.89
N LYS A 238 3.70 16.99 -23.07
CA LYS A 238 4.11 16.37 -24.34
C LYS A 238 2.93 16.02 -25.25
N SER A 239 1.69 16.17 -24.78
CA SER A 239 0.46 15.82 -25.52
C SER A 239 0.52 14.45 -26.22
N PRO A 240 0.84 13.35 -25.51
CA PRO A 240 0.97 12.03 -26.11
C PRO A 240 -0.38 11.52 -26.61
N GLY A 241 -0.37 10.70 -27.67
CA GLY A 241 -1.58 10.04 -28.18
C GLY A 241 -2.21 9.04 -27.19
N HIS A 242 -1.42 8.44 -26.30
CA HIS A 242 -1.86 7.53 -25.24
C HIS A 242 -1.34 7.98 -23.86
N PRO A 243 -1.95 9.01 -23.26
CA PRO A 243 -1.47 9.64 -22.02
C PRO A 243 -1.48 8.69 -20.83
N ASP A 244 -2.50 7.84 -20.72
CA ASP A 244 -2.64 6.84 -19.66
C ASP A 244 -1.49 5.83 -19.66
N ARG A 245 -1.13 5.28 -20.82
CA ARG A 245 -0.01 4.34 -20.97
C ARG A 245 1.31 5.01 -20.59
N ALA A 246 1.57 6.20 -21.11
CA ALA A 246 2.78 6.95 -20.81
C ALA A 246 2.92 7.23 -19.30
N VAL A 247 1.83 7.62 -18.65
CA VAL A 247 1.81 7.87 -17.20
C VAL A 247 2.03 6.60 -16.39
N ARG A 248 1.40 5.48 -16.76
CA ARG A 248 1.59 4.20 -16.05
C ARG A 248 3.04 3.75 -16.09
N ILE A 249 3.69 3.85 -17.25
CA ILE A 249 5.12 3.54 -17.42
C ILE A 249 5.98 4.45 -16.53
N ALA A 250 5.72 5.76 -16.54
CA ALA A 250 6.48 6.67 -15.69
C ALA A 250 6.26 6.43 -14.19
N CYS A 251 5.04 6.12 -13.76
CA CYS A 251 4.75 5.78 -12.37
C CYS A 251 5.48 4.50 -11.95
N ARG A 252 5.48 3.47 -12.81
CA ARG A 252 6.22 2.22 -12.61
C ARG A 252 7.70 2.50 -12.37
N ASP A 253 8.30 3.33 -13.20
CA ASP A 253 9.73 3.67 -13.11
C ASP A 253 10.02 4.47 -11.83
N ILE A 254 9.19 5.48 -11.52
CA ILE A 254 9.30 6.26 -10.27
C ILE A 254 9.20 5.37 -9.03
N PHE A 255 8.25 4.43 -8.99
CA PHE A 255 8.08 3.55 -7.83
C PHE A 255 9.30 2.64 -7.61
N ARG A 256 9.91 2.15 -8.70
CA ARG A 256 11.14 1.35 -8.66
C ARG A 256 12.34 2.19 -8.20
N GLU A 257 12.54 3.36 -8.79
CA GLU A 257 13.67 4.26 -8.49
C GLU A 257 13.62 4.76 -7.04
N THR A 258 12.44 5.21 -6.59
CA THR A 258 12.25 5.76 -5.24
C THR A 258 12.11 4.68 -4.17
N LYS A 259 11.94 3.42 -4.57
CA LYS A 259 11.62 2.28 -3.70
C LYS A 259 10.45 2.63 -2.77
N ILE A 260 9.39 3.23 -3.31
CA ILE A 260 8.32 3.90 -2.54
C ILE A 260 7.70 3.01 -1.44
N LEU A 261 7.59 1.71 -1.68
CA LEU A 261 7.07 0.74 -0.71
C LEU A 261 7.94 0.58 0.54
N LYS A 262 9.26 0.82 0.44
CA LYS A 262 10.16 0.89 1.61
C LYS A 262 9.92 2.13 2.47
N LYS A 263 9.17 3.11 1.98
CA LYS A 263 8.76 4.31 2.72
C LYS A 263 7.33 4.18 3.26
N ILE A 264 6.38 3.77 2.40
CA ILE A 264 4.94 3.70 2.77
C ILE A 264 4.68 2.81 3.98
N ILE A 265 5.27 1.61 4.05
CA ILE A 265 4.99 0.67 5.16
C ILE A 265 5.47 1.24 6.51
N PRO A 266 6.74 1.66 6.68
CA PRO A 266 7.18 2.32 7.92
C PRO A 266 6.35 3.56 8.28
N ASP A 267 5.96 4.35 7.27
CA ASP A 267 5.17 5.56 7.51
C ASP A 267 3.75 5.22 8.00
N ILE A 268 3.11 4.15 7.48
CA ILE A 268 1.82 3.67 8.00
C ILE A 268 1.93 3.36 9.50
N GLU A 269 2.97 2.63 9.91
CA GLU A 269 3.21 2.30 11.32
C GLU A 269 3.42 3.57 12.16
N ALA A 270 4.25 4.50 11.70
CA ALA A 270 4.51 5.76 12.39
C ALA A 270 3.27 6.65 12.51
N ILE A 271 2.44 6.69 11.46
CA ILE A 271 1.17 7.43 11.42
C ILE A 271 0.20 6.90 12.46
N LEU A 272 0.03 5.59 12.55
CA LEU A 272 -0.89 4.97 13.50
C LEU A 272 -0.35 5.06 14.93
N ALA A 273 0.96 4.87 15.12
CA ALA A 273 1.64 5.01 16.41
C ALA A 273 1.45 6.41 17.04
N ALA A 274 1.24 7.45 16.22
CA ALA A 274 0.98 8.81 16.70
C ALA A 274 -0.31 8.93 17.55
N GLY A 275 -1.22 7.95 17.48
CA GLY A 275 -2.34 7.86 18.42
C GLY A 275 -1.90 7.77 19.89
N GLY A 276 -0.68 7.28 20.15
CA GLY A 276 -0.11 7.20 21.50
C GLY A 276 -0.74 6.11 22.36
N ILE A 277 -1.31 5.09 21.72
CA ILE A 277 -1.86 3.91 22.40
C ILE A 277 -1.15 2.65 21.92
N GLN A 278 -1.07 1.65 22.81
CA GLN A 278 -0.67 0.30 22.42
C GLN A 278 -1.86 -0.41 21.74
N PRO A 279 -1.59 -1.46 20.94
CA PRO A 279 -2.63 -2.35 20.43
C PRO A 279 -3.57 -2.81 21.55
N PRO A 280 -4.90 -2.81 21.35
CA PRO A 280 -5.83 -3.21 22.38
C PRO A 280 -5.61 -4.66 22.78
N GLU A 281 -5.57 -4.93 24.09
CA GLU A 281 -5.54 -6.29 24.61
C GLU A 281 -6.88 -7.00 24.33
N PRO A 282 -6.87 -8.33 24.13
CA PRO A 282 -8.11 -9.09 24.04
C PRO A 282 -8.95 -8.94 25.33
N PRO A 283 -10.29 -8.83 25.23
CA PRO A 283 -11.17 -8.88 26.39
C PRO A 283 -10.88 -10.10 27.28
N LYS A 284 -11.00 -9.96 28.62
CA LYS A 284 -10.70 -11.04 29.59
C LYS A 284 -11.49 -12.33 29.34
N GLU A 285 -12.70 -12.21 28.81
CA GLU A 285 -13.57 -13.34 28.50
C GLU A 285 -13.33 -13.92 27.09
N SER A 286 -12.32 -13.44 26.37
CA SER A 286 -12.00 -13.94 25.03
C SER A 286 -11.56 -15.39 25.10
N VAL A 287 -12.18 -16.24 24.29
CA VAL A 287 -11.73 -17.61 24.11
C VAL A 287 -10.40 -17.58 23.35
N PRO A 288 -9.31 -18.15 23.89
CA PRO A 288 -8.04 -18.22 23.17
C PRO A 288 -8.21 -19.06 21.91
N PRO A 289 -7.36 -18.88 20.87
CA PRO A 289 -7.40 -19.71 19.67
C PRO A 289 -7.37 -21.20 20.03
N ALA A 290 -8.30 -21.99 19.45
CA ALA A 290 -8.40 -23.43 19.72
C ALA A 290 -7.12 -24.20 19.36
N ILE A 291 -6.35 -23.66 18.41
CA ILE A 291 -4.98 -24.09 18.11
C ILE A 291 -4.07 -22.94 18.54
N PRO A 292 -3.24 -23.11 19.59
CA PRO A 292 -2.32 -22.09 20.02
C PRO A 292 -1.37 -21.69 18.89
N GLU A 293 -1.21 -20.38 18.67
CA GLU A 293 -0.16 -19.86 17.78
C GLU A 293 1.20 -20.39 18.25
N PRO A 294 2.01 -20.98 17.36
CA PRO A 294 3.29 -21.52 17.74
C PRO A 294 4.16 -20.42 18.34
N THR A 295 4.95 -20.83 19.31
CA THR A 295 5.99 -19.98 19.85
C THR A 295 7.07 -19.74 18.74
N GLY A 296 7.12 -18.57 18.06
CA GLY A 296 8.33 -18.06 17.31
C GLY A 296 9.43 -17.16 17.99
N ILE A 297 10.59 -17.71 18.40
CA ILE A 297 11.90 -17.14 18.88
C ILE A 297 12.14 -15.64 19.21
N GLY A 298 11.26 -14.95 19.95
CA GLY A 298 11.75 -13.85 20.82
C GLY A 298 10.70 -13.16 21.69
N ASP A 299 10.97 -11.94 22.19
CA ASP A 299 10.11 -11.12 23.08
C ASP A 299 8.98 -10.23 22.49
N ALA A 300 7.78 -10.33 23.10
CA ALA A 300 6.55 -9.51 23.00
C ALA A 300 6.00 -9.05 21.62
N GLY A 301 6.61 -9.48 20.52
CA GLY A 301 6.11 -9.45 19.14
C GLY A 301 6.58 -10.68 18.36
N HIS A 302 6.73 -11.76 19.11
CA HIS A 302 7.88 -12.64 19.11
C HIS A 302 7.45 -13.69 20.17
N ARG A 303 7.71 -14.97 19.96
CA ARG A 303 7.51 -16.04 20.95
C ARG A 303 8.59 -17.14 20.89
N GLY A 304 9.74 -17.19 21.54
CA GLY A 304 10.57 -18.44 21.51
C GLY A 304 9.90 -19.74 21.95
N GLY A 305 9.98 -20.78 21.09
CA GLY A 305 9.57 -22.18 21.34
C GLY A 305 9.22 -22.99 20.07
#